data_AF-A0A849WKS2-F1
#
_entry.id   AF-A0A849WKS2-F1
#
_cell.length_a   1.000
_cell.length_b   1.000
_cell.length_c   1.000
_cell.angle_alpha   90.00
_cell.angle_beta   90.00
_cell.angle_gamma   90.00
#
_symmetry.space_group_name_H-M   'P 1'
#
loop_
_entity.id
_entity.type
_entity.pdbx_description
1 polymer ?
#
loop_
_entity_poly.entity_id
_entity_poly.type
_entity_poly.pdbx_seq_one_letter_code
_entity_poly.pdbx_strand_id
1 'polypeptide(L)'
;MKFRAFFFTLCLFSISAFANKKTICAMTINSEDEIQAFKNNLSANDFDFIELTANDKDPQTGWLKKSCESGIQCDVLVISGHFAGTFFGSSKKTLSLKELENSSCSDECSGILKKPKEVFLFGCNTLAGKQKDSRTPEQYLQVLLNDGFSLSQAQQVVAFRYSPLGGSFSTRMRNVFNQSPRIYGFNSISPLGKYSGPLVSNYLKKIKNDYFYDLDKASQAQNKNLLTVFKTTSLVQVEGINFSITNIDQSNTNSPVCFLSSNNKKNSRLDKLLWIEKLFSKGLGLELLMYVTDFINNEIKQKRWSKEETQVFLRIKYNEVLKEELLNLLNSKALWLERSKLDILSFMKALQWLTLKEIDFKVYSILNLNNTNFTKEDSLKVCSYDYQFSITSVYDFTNEQWRNPYFRNAIMCLTPSDHYPVWNKLNESDSFFN
;
A
#
# COMPACT_ATOMS: atom_id res chain seq x y z
N MET A 1 25.17 61.33 47.20
CA MET A 1 25.10 60.63 45.91
C MET A 1 26.23 59.60 45.85
N LYS A 2 25.91 58.30 45.87
CA LYS A 2 26.89 57.20 45.68
C LYS A 2 26.42 56.37 44.49
N PHE A 3 27.15 56.45 43.37
CA PHE A 3 26.93 55.61 42.20
C PHE A 3 27.72 54.30 42.37
N ARG A 4 27.02 53.16 42.41
CA ARG A 4 27.62 51.83 42.33
C ARG A 4 27.74 51.43 40.86
N ALA A 5 28.96 51.25 40.39
CA ALA A 5 29.25 50.63 39.10
C ALA A 5 29.09 49.11 39.22
N PHE A 6 28.20 48.53 38.42
CA PHE A 6 28.04 47.08 38.28
C PHE A 6 28.88 46.62 37.09
N PHE A 7 29.94 45.86 37.35
CA PHE A 7 30.72 45.19 36.32
C PHE A 7 29.92 43.98 35.81
N PHE A 8 29.52 44.01 34.54
CA PHE A 8 28.85 42.89 33.87
C PHE A 8 29.93 42.01 33.21
N THR A 9 30.24 40.87 33.81
CA THR A 9 31.14 39.87 33.25
C THR A 9 30.42 39.14 32.12
N LEU A 10 30.86 39.36 30.88
CA LEU A 10 30.33 38.71 29.68
C LEU A 10 30.90 37.28 29.59
N CYS A 11 30.13 36.27 30.00
CA CYS A 11 30.45 34.87 29.73
C CYS A 11 30.22 34.57 28.24
N LEU A 12 31.31 34.52 27.47
CA LEU A 12 31.33 33.96 26.13
C LEU A 12 31.11 32.45 26.22
N PHE A 13 29.86 32.00 26.11
CA PHE A 13 29.56 30.61 25.79
C PHE A 13 30.00 30.35 24.35
N SER A 14 31.14 29.70 24.17
CA SER A 14 31.53 29.08 22.91
C SER A 14 30.50 28.00 22.58
N ILE A 15 29.50 28.35 21.78
CA ILE A 15 28.63 27.36 21.13
C ILE A 15 29.53 26.62 20.14
N SER A 16 30.05 25.47 20.55
CA SER A 16 30.63 24.51 19.63
C SER A 16 29.56 24.19 18.61
N ALA A 17 29.72 24.71 17.39
CA ALA A 17 28.93 24.31 16.24
C ALA A 17 29.26 22.84 15.96
N PHE A 18 28.61 21.92 16.67
CA PHE A 18 28.58 20.52 16.28
C PHE A 18 27.93 20.48 14.90
N ALA A 19 28.72 20.16 13.89
CA ALA A 19 28.18 19.89 12.56
C ALA A 19 27.19 18.74 12.70
N ASN A 20 25.90 19.01 12.48
CA ASN A 20 24.87 17.98 12.56
C ASN A 20 25.09 16.97 11.44
N LYS A 21 25.36 15.72 11.82
CA LYS A 21 25.41 14.60 10.89
C LYS A 21 24.09 14.42 10.16
N LYS A 22 24.15 13.82 8.97
CA LYS A 22 22.96 13.37 8.23
C LYS A 22 22.61 11.94 8.59
N THR A 23 21.33 11.62 8.63
CA THR A 23 20.88 10.28 8.98
C THR A 23 20.49 9.50 7.74
N ILE A 24 21.12 8.34 7.53
CA ILE A 24 20.75 7.37 6.51
C ILE A 24 20.03 6.21 7.19
N CYS A 25 18.73 6.11 6.93
CA CYS A 25 17.90 5.03 7.41
C CYS A 25 17.81 3.91 6.39
N ALA A 26 17.82 2.66 6.85
CA ALA A 26 17.60 1.48 6.03
C ALA A 26 16.41 0.67 6.53
N MET A 27 15.67 0.11 5.57
CA MET A 27 14.69 -0.94 5.77
C MET A 27 15.19 -2.18 5.03
N THR A 28 16.01 -2.98 5.70
CA THR A 28 16.67 -4.16 5.10
C THR A 28 15.73 -5.37 5.17
N ILE A 29 14.88 -5.53 4.15
CA ILE A 29 13.88 -6.61 4.09
C ILE A 29 14.46 -7.84 3.38
N ASN A 30 15.34 -7.66 2.40
CA ASN A 30 15.93 -8.76 1.63
C ASN A 30 17.46 -8.81 1.62
N SER A 31 18.14 -7.70 1.34
CA SER A 31 19.61 -7.65 1.28
C SER A 31 20.15 -6.36 1.90
N GLU A 32 21.32 -6.48 2.54
CA GLU A 32 22.06 -5.34 3.08
C GLU A 32 23.03 -4.70 2.06
N ASP A 33 23.19 -5.28 0.86
CA ASP A 33 24.20 -4.87 -0.12
C ASP A 33 24.17 -3.36 -0.41
N GLU A 34 22.99 -2.78 -0.57
CA GLU A 34 22.86 -1.35 -0.87
C GLU A 34 23.24 -0.47 0.33
N ILE A 35 22.77 -0.80 1.54
CA ILE A 35 23.11 -0.01 2.73
C ILE A 35 24.60 -0.15 3.08
N GLN A 36 25.21 -1.32 2.86
CA GLN A 36 26.66 -1.51 3.02
C GLN A 36 27.44 -0.65 2.02
N ALA A 37 26.93 -0.44 0.80
CA ALA A 37 27.56 0.49 -0.14
C ALA A 37 27.59 1.93 0.40
N PHE A 38 26.55 2.40 1.11
CA PHE A 38 26.60 3.70 1.77
C PHE A 38 27.62 3.72 2.92
N LYS A 39 27.57 2.73 3.83
CA LYS A 39 28.48 2.63 4.98
C LYS A 39 29.96 2.60 4.57
N ASN A 40 30.28 1.90 3.49
CA ASN A 40 31.66 1.73 3.02
C ASN A 40 32.20 2.98 2.30
N ASN A 41 31.34 3.83 1.76
CA ASN A 41 31.77 4.97 0.95
C ASN A 41 31.60 6.31 1.65
N LEU A 42 30.73 6.43 2.66
CA LEU A 42 30.50 7.68 3.38
C LEU A 42 31.19 7.68 4.75
N SER A 43 31.56 8.87 5.21
CA SER A 43 32.28 9.09 6.46
C SER A 43 31.33 8.97 7.65
N ALA A 44 31.69 8.15 8.64
CA ALA A 44 30.94 8.04 9.90
C ALA A 44 30.98 9.32 10.75
N ASN A 45 31.85 10.28 10.43
CA ASN A 45 31.87 11.59 11.09
C ASN A 45 30.74 12.51 10.56
N ASP A 46 30.26 12.27 9.34
CA ASP A 46 29.28 13.11 8.66
C ASP A 46 27.90 12.44 8.57
N PHE A 47 27.84 11.11 8.70
CA PHE A 47 26.63 10.32 8.54
C PHE A 47 26.42 9.34 9.70
N ASP A 48 25.17 9.25 10.16
CA ASP A 48 24.69 8.19 11.04
C ASP A 48 23.85 7.18 10.25
N PHE A 49 23.93 5.91 10.62
CA PHE A 49 23.26 4.81 9.93
C PHE A 49 22.30 4.10 10.87
N ILE A 50 21.01 4.06 10.53
CA ILE A 50 19.96 3.47 11.36
C ILE A 50 19.24 2.35 10.59
N GLU A 51 19.23 1.14 11.13
CA GLU A 51 18.41 0.04 10.60
C GLU A 51 17.04 0.05 11.29
N LEU A 52 16.00 0.40 10.53
CA LEU A 52 14.65 0.55 11.05
C LEU A 52 14.00 -0.81 11.37
N THR A 53 14.42 -1.88 10.70
CA THR A 53 13.86 -3.21 10.95
C THR A 53 14.50 -3.95 12.13
N ALA A 54 15.53 -3.40 12.78
CA ALA A 54 16.30 -4.07 13.83
C ALA A 54 15.51 -4.27 15.14
N ASN A 55 14.49 -3.43 15.39
CA ASN A 55 13.80 -3.34 16.68
C ASN A 55 12.70 -4.40 16.90
N ASP A 56 12.59 -5.42 16.06
CA ASP A 56 11.55 -6.44 16.21
C ASP A 56 12.07 -7.88 16.17
N LYS A 57 11.73 -8.63 17.22
CA LYS A 57 11.93 -10.09 17.29
C LYS A 57 10.80 -10.83 16.57
N ASP A 58 9.65 -10.18 16.37
CA ASP A 58 8.53 -10.72 15.63
C ASP A 58 8.53 -10.18 14.20
N PRO A 59 8.75 -11.02 13.17
CA PRO A 59 8.75 -10.59 11.79
C PRO A 59 7.35 -10.23 11.24
N GLN A 60 6.25 -10.54 11.95
CA GLN A 60 4.91 -10.48 11.36
C GLN A 60 4.10 -9.21 11.58
N THR A 61 4.31 -8.37 12.60
CA THR A 61 3.58 -7.09 12.69
C THR A 61 4.24 -6.00 13.55
N GLY A 62 4.31 -4.78 13.02
CA GLY A 62 4.41 -3.55 13.83
C GLY A 62 5.78 -2.88 13.92
N TRP A 63 6.81 -3.42 13.25
CA TRP A 63 8.16 -2.84 13.31
C TRP A 63 8.19 -1.40 12.77
N LEU A 64 7.49 -1.08 11.67
CA LEU A 64 7.46 0.28 11.13
C LEU A 64 6.81 1.24 12.12
N LYS A 65 5.69 0.83 12.74
CA LYS A 65 5.01 1.62 13.76
C LYS A 65 5.95 1.94 14.92
N LYS A 66 6.68 0.95 15.44
CA LYS A 66 7.70 1.16 16.50
C LYS A 66 8.80 2.12 16.07
N SER A 67 9.28 2.01 14.81
CA SER A 67 10.29 2.94 14.28
C SER A 67 9.75 4.38 14.24
N CYS A 68 8.49 4.57 13.84
CA CYS A 68 7.85 5.88 13.84
C CYS A 68 7.71 6.45 15.26
N GLU A 69 7.24 5.64 16.21
CA GLU A 69 7.11 6.04 17.63
C GLU A 69 8.45 6.40 18.29
N SER A 70 9.57 5.93 17.71
CA SER A 70 10.92 6.23 18.20
C SER A 70 11.42 7.65 17.83
N GLY A 71 10.66 8.43 17.06
CA GLY A 71 11.01 9.82 16.71
C GLY A 71 12.21 9.96 15.77
N ILE A 72 12.57 8.90 15.05
CA ILE A 72 13.70 8.87 14.12
C ILE A 72 13.45 9.85 12.96
N GLN A 73 14.50 10.60 12.57
CA GLN A 73 14.49 11.47 11.40
C GLN A 73 15.55 11.04 10.40
N CYS A 74 15.12 10.80 9.16
CA CYS A 74 15.97 10.31 8.08
C CYS A 74 16.17 11.43 7.04
N ASP A 75 17.42 11.70 6.65
CA ASP A 75 17.74 12.52 5.48
C ASP A 75 17.73 11.68 4.20
N VAL A 76 18.10 10.40 4.30
CA VAL A 76 18.03 9.41 3.23
C VAL A 76 17.32 8.18 3.74
N LEU A 77 16.42 7.61 2.93
CA LEU A 77 15.78 6.33 3.22
C LEU A 77 16.13 5.30 2.14
N VAL A 78 16.63 4.15 2.54
CA VAL A 78 16.95 3.02 1.66
C VAL A 78 16.04 1.84 2.01
N ILE A 79 15.19 1.41 1.09
CA ILE A 79 14.34 0.23 1.24
C ILE A 79 14.84 -0.84 0.27
N SER A 80 15.26 -2.00 0.80
CA SER A 80 15.78 -3.12 -0.01
C SER A 80 14.91 -4.35 0.19
N GLY A 81 14.19 -4.75 -0.86
CA GLY A 81 13.29 -5.89 -0.85
C GLY A 81 12.86 -6.32 -2.25
N HIS A 82 12.39 -7.56 -2.39
CA HIS A 82 11.52 -7.86 -3.53
C HIS A 82 10.23 -7.04 -3.39
N PHE A 83 9.63 -6.61 -4.50
CA PHE A 83 8.41 -5.79 -4.45
C PHE A 83 7.36 -6.25 -5.45
N ALA A 84 6.15 -6.39 -4.92
CA ALA A 84 4.94 -6.78 -5.63
C ALA A 84 3.74 -6.22 -4.85
N GLY A 85 3.63 -4.89 -4.73
CA GLY A 85 2.64 -4.23 -3.84
C GLY A 85 2.95 -4.31 -2.34
N THR A 86 3.81 -5.24 -1.95
CA THR A 86 4.40 -5.39 -0.62
C THR A 86 5.89 -5.66 -0.80
N PHE A 87 6.75 -5.09 0.06
CA PHE A 87 8.14 -5.52 0.14
C PHE A 87 8.26 -6.80 0.97
N PHE A 88 9.09 -7.72 0.50
CA PHE A 88 9.34 -9.02 1.14
C PHE A 88 10.76 -9.51 0.80
N GLY A 89 11.22 -10.54 1.51
CA GLY A 89 12.56 -11.09 1.29
C GLY A 89 13.03 -12.05 2.37
N SER A 90 14.34 -12.29 2.38
CA SER A 90 15.01 -13.24 3.27
C SER A 90 14.77 -13.01 4.76
N SER A 91 14.51 -11.77 5.20
CA SER A 91 14.29 -11.43 6.62
C SER A 91 12.93 -11.90 7.17
N LYS A 92 12.03 -12.40 6.31
CA LYS A 92 10.61 -12.72 6.62
C LYS A 92 9.75 -11.52 7.04
N LYS A 93 10.34 -10.33 7.19
CA LYS A 93 9.59 -9.09 7.40
C LYS A 93 8.88 -8.71 6.12
N THR A 94 7.75 -8.04 6.27
CA THR A 94 7.01 -7.47 5.15
C THR A 94 6.73 -5.99 5.38
N LEU A 95 6.51 -5.27 4.29
CA LEU A 95 6.10 -3.87 4.30
C LEU A 95 5.12 -3.63 3.17
N SER A 96 3.82 -3.65 3.48
CA SER A 96 2.81 -3.46 2.45
C SER A 96 2.72 -1.99 2.04
N LEU A 97 2.33 -1.73 0.79
CA LEU A 97 2.05 -0.36 0.34
C LEU A 97 0.89 0.26 1.13
N LYS A 98 -0.09 -0.54 1.55
CA LYS A 98 -1.18 -0.09 2.44
C LYS A 98 -0.64 0.38 3.80
N GLU A 99 0.31 -0.34 4.37
CA GLU A 99 0.97 0.05 5.62
C GLU A 99 1.75 1.36 5.46
N LEU A 100 2.57 1.48 4.40
CA LEU A 100 3.29 2.72 4.07
C LEU A 100 2.34 3.92 3.90
N GLU A 101 1.24 3.73 3.16
CA GLU A 101 0.24 4.77 2.95
C GLU A 101 -0.43 5.18 4.26
N ASN A 102 -0.85 4.23 5.08
CA ASN A 102 -1.45 4.52 6.38
C ASN A 102 -0.47 5.23 7.31
N SER A 103 0.78 4.76 7.38
CA SER A 103 1.85 5.37 8.17
C SER A 103 2.19 6.78 7.70
N SER A 104 2.13 7.07 6.40
CA SER A 104 2.36 8.41 5.85
C SER A 104 1.34 9.44 6.35
N CYS A 105 0.17 8.99 6.82
CA CYS A 105 -0.87 9.85 7.36
C CYS A 105 -0.60 10.30 8.80
N SER A 106 0.25 9.58 9.55
CA SER A 106 0.62 9.95 10.92
C SER A 106 1.73 11.00 10.94
N ASP A 107 1.69 11.89 11.93
CA ASP A 107 2.79 12.81 12.22
C ASP A 107 3.98 12.08 12.88
N GLU A 108 3.72 10.95 13.56
CA GLU A 108 4.76 10.12 14.21
C GLU A 108 5.76 9.57 13.18
N CYS A 109 5.28 9.19 12.00
CA CYS A 109 6.15 8.68 10.93
C CYS A 109 6.76 9.79 10.05
N SER A 110 6.52 11.07 10.33
CA SER A 110 6.94 12.16 9.45
C SER A 110 8.46 12.20 9.25
N GLY A 111 9.23 11.90 10.30
CA GLY A 111 10.70 11.83 10.24
C GLY A 111 11.23 10.76 9.28
N ILE A 112 10.49 9.67 9.07
CA ILE A 112 10.89 8.56 8.21
C ILE A 112 10.32 8.70 6.80
N LEU A 113 9.08 9.19 6.64
CA LEU A 113 8.37 9.16 5.34
C LEU A 113 8.23 10.52 4.66
N LYS A 114 8.37 11.64 5.39
CA LYS A 114 8.18 13.00 4.84
C LYS A 114 9.47 13.82 4.81
N LYS A 115 10.40 13.55 5.72
CA LYS A 115 11.69 14.26 5.81
C LYS A 115 12.79 13.79 4.86
N PRO A 116 12.84 12.54 4.37
CA PRO A 116 13.92 12.12 3.48
C PRO A 116 14.02 13.01 2.25
N LYS A 117 15.24 13.48 1.97
CA LYS A 117 15.57 14.24 0.78
C LYS A 117 15.80 13.31 -0.42
N GLU A 118 16.26 12.09 -0.15
CA GLU A 118 16.38 11.02 -1.13
C GLU A 118 15.77 9.72 -0.59
N VAL A 119 14.98 9.05 -1.41
CA VAL A 119 14.39 7.74 -1.10
C VAL A 119 14.81 6.75 -2.17
N PHE A 120 15.42 5.63 -1.79
CA PHE A 120 15.84 4.55 -2.68
C PHE A 120 14.96 3.32 -2.47
N LEU A 121 14.21 2.94 -3.49
CA LEU A 121 13.27 1.81 -3.49
C LEU A 121 13.84 0.67 -4.33
N PHE A 122 14.74 -0.12 -3.73
CA PHE A 122 15.32 -1.30 -4.37
C PHE A 122 14.32 -2.45 -4.33
N GLY A 123 13.74 -2.72 -5.49
CA GLY A 123 12.73 -3.74 -5.72
C GLY A 123 12.12 -3.58 -7.11
N CYS A 124 11.74 -4.69 -7.73
CA CYS A 124 11.07 -4.65 -9.04
C CYS A 124 9.78 -3.83 -8.93
N ASN A 125 9.42 -3.10 -9.98
CA ASN A 125 8.14 -2.40 -10.12
C ASN A 125 7.82 -1.34 -9.04
N THR A 126 8.77 -0.95 -8.17
CA THR A 126 8.53 0.04 -7.10
C THR A 126 8.00 1.38 -7.63
N LEU A 127 8.40 1.76 -8.85
CA LEU A 127 7.90 2.94 -9.56
C LEU A 127 7.26 2.59 -10.90
N ALA A 128 6.66 1.40 -11.01
CA ALA A 128 5.93 1.01 -12.21
C ALA A 128 4.62 1.80 -12.37
N GLY A 129 4.35 2.23 -13.61
CA GLY A 129 3.09 2.86 -14.03
C GLY A 129 1.99 1.83 -14.33
N LYS A 130 1.10 2.14 -15.28
CA LYS A 130 0.11 1.19 -15.84
C LYS A 130 0.50 0.69 -17.24
N GLN A 131 1.55 1.25 -17.81
CA GLN A 131 2.13 0.86 -19.08
C GLN A 131 2.61 -0.59 -19.06
N LYS A 132 2.48 -1.24 -20.22
CA LYS A 132 2.76 -2.66 -20.44
C LYS A 132 4.17 -3.03 -19.99
N ASP A 133 4.28 -4.10 -19.23
CA ASP A 133 5.55 -4.74 -18.87
C ASP A 133 5.97 -5.73 -19.97
N SER A 134 7.21 -6.20 -19.95
CA SER A 134 7.64 -7.26 -20.85
C SER A 134 6.88 -8.58 -20.62
N ARG A 135 6.33 -8.79 -19.41
CA ARG A 135 5.51 -9.95 -19.05
C ARG A 135 4.02 -9.72 -19.33
N THR A 136 3.30 -10.79 -19.67
CA THR A 136 1.83 -10.79 -19.63
C THR A 136 1.33 -10.85 -18.17
N PRO A 137 0.05 -10.49 -17.90
CA PRO A 137 -0.53 -10.65 -16.57
C PRO A 137 -0.40 -12.08 -16.01
N GLU A 138 -0.61 -13.10 -16.85
CA GLU A 138 -0.54 -14.52 -16.48
C GLU A 138 0.90 -14.93 -16.15
N GLN A 139 1.87 -14.47 -16.94
CA GLN A 139 3.29 -14.69 -16.64
C GLN A 139 3.69 -14.03 -15.33
N TYR A 140 3.20 -12.81 -15.07
CA TYR A 140 3.50 -12.14 -13.81
C TYR A 140 2.85 -12.83 -12.61
N LEU A 141 1.60 -13.30 -12.76
CA LEU A 141 0.92 -14.11 -11.76
C LEU A 141 1.76 -15.34 -11.38
N GLN A 142 2.25 -16.09 -12.37
CA GLN A 142 3.04 -17.29 -12.11
C GLN A 142 4.36 -16.98 -11.40
N VAL A 143 5.03 -15.87 -11.74
CA VAL A 143 6.23 -15.43 -11.04
C VAL A 143 5.94 -15.18 -9.55
N LEU A 144 4.85 -14.48 -9.24
CA LEU A 144 4.48 -14.20 -7.85
C LEU A 144 4.15 -15.48 -7.07
N LEU A 145 3.44 -16.43 -7.69
CA LEU A 145 3.15 -17.72 -7.07
C LEU A 145 4.44 -18.51 -6.78
N ASN A 146 5.40 -18.51 -7.72
CA ASN A 146 6.69 -19.16 -7.54
C ASN A 146 7.53 -18.47 -6.44
N ASP A 147 7.34 -17.17 -6.24
CA ASP A 147 7.97 -16.38 -5.16
C ASP A 147 7.26 -16.57 -3.80
N GLY A 148 6.23 -17.44 -3.73
CA GLY A 148 5.57 -17.84 -2.48
C GLY A 148 4.36 -16.99 -2.09
N PHE A 149 3.84 -16.15 -2.99
CA PHE A 149 2.60 -15.42 -2.74
C PHE A 149 1.40 -16.36 -2.70
N SER A 150 0.41 -16.05 -1.85
CA SER A 150 -0.89 -16.69 -1.99
C SER A 150 -1.54 -16.26 -3.30
N LEU A 151 -2.42 -17.11 -3.85
CA LEU A 151 -3.15 -16.81 -5.08
C LEU A 151 -3.90 -15.47 -4.98
N SER A 152 -4.54 -15.21 -3.85
CA SER A 152 -5.19 -13.93 -3.53
C SER A 152 -4.28 -12.72 -3.72
N GLN A 153 -3.12 -12.75 -3.07
CA GLN A 153 -2.17 -11.65 -3.07
C GLN A 153 -1.62 -11.45 -4.49
N ALA A 154 -1.25 -12.54 -5.15
CA ALA A 154 -0.71 -12.51 -6.51
C ALA A 154 -1.74 -11.93 -7.50
N GLN A 155 -3.01 -12.37 -7.44
CA GLN A 155 -4.10 -11.83 -8.26
C GLN A 155 -4.30 -10.34 -8.01
N GLN A 156 -4.34 -9.89 -6.75
CA GLN A 156 -4.53 -8.47 -6.44
C GLN A 156 -3.40 -7.60 -6.99
N VAL A 157 -2.14 -8.05 -6.87
CA VAL A 157 -0.97 -7.34 -7.41
C VAL A 157 -1.04 -7.24 -8.93
N VAL A 158 -1.38 -8.34 -9.61
CA VAL A 158 -1.51 -8.38 -11.07
C VAL A 158 -2.66 -7.48 -11.52
N ALA A 159 -3.80 -7.50 -10.82
CA ALA A 159 -4.93 -6.63 -11.07
C ALA A 159 -4.55 -5.15 -10.99
N PHE A 160 -3.81 -4.74 -9.95
CA PHE A 160 -3.35 -3.35 -9.84
C PHE A 160 -2.28 -2.98 -10.85
N ARG A 161 -1.53 -3.94 -11.39
CA ARG A 161 -0.54 -3.64 -12.43
C ARG A 161 -1.18 -3.51 -13.81
N TYR A 162 -2.13 -4.39 -14.15
CA TYR A 162 -2.60 -4.57 -15.53
C TYR A 162 -4.07 -4.24 -15.78
N SER A 163 -4.82 -3.80 -14.77
CA SER A 163 -6.18 -3.28 -14.96
C SER A 163 -6.29 -1.81 -14.55
N PRO A 164 -7.41 -1.14 -14.90
CA PRO A 164 -7.73 0.19 -14.38
C PRO A 164 -7.90 0.26 -12.86
N LEU A 165 -8.03 -0.88 -12.16
CA LEU A 165 -8.19 -0.92 -10.71
C LEU A 165 -6.91 -0.49 -10.00
N GLY A 166 -7.06 0.35 -8.97
CA GLY A 166 -5.97 0.78 -8.12
C GLY A 166 -5.03 1.78 -8.79
N GLY A 167 -4.46 2.71 -8.03
CA GLY A 167 -3.41 3.60 -8.52
C GLY A 167 -2.14 2.84 -8.91
N SER A 168 -1.36 3.40 -9.83
CA SER A 168 -0.04 2.82 -10.17
C SER A 168 0.89 2.79 -8.96
N PHE A 169 1.84 1.84 -8.91
CA PHE A 169 2.83 1.80 -7.82
C PHE A 169 3.64 3.10 -7.75
N SER A 170 3.97 3.68 -8.90
CA SER A 170 4.61 5.00 -8.98
C SER A 170 3.78 6.07 -8.27
N THR A 171 2.50 6.24 -8.63
CA THR A 171 1.61 7.25 -8.02
C THR A 171 1.49 7.04 -6.51
N ARG A 172 1.31 5.80 -6.07
CA ARG A 172 1.15 5.45 -4.66
C ARG A 172 2.42 5.71 -3.84
N MET A 173 3.58 5.28 -4.32
CA MET A 173 4.87 5.59 -3.65
C MET A 173 5.15 7.09 -3.60
N ARG A 174 4.85 7.83 -4.68
CA ARG A 174 5.00 9.30 -4.68
C ARG A 174 4.09 9.99 -3.67
N ASN A 175 2.92 9.41 -3.38
CA ASN A 175 2.03 9.89 -2.31
C ASN A 175 2.53 9.54 -0.90
N VAL A 176 3.15 8.37 -0.72
CA VAL A 176 3.78 7.98 0.56
C VAL A 176 4.91 8.95 0.91
N PHE A 177 5.78 9.23 -0.06
CA PHE A 177 6.94 10.11 0.08
C PHE A 177 6.69 11.50 -0.52
N ASN A 178 5.53 12.08 -0.22
CA ASN A 178 5.00 13.29 -0.88
C ASN A 178 5.88 14.54 -0.78
N GLN A 179 6.80 14.58 0.18
CA GLN A 179 7.71 15.70 0.42
C GLN A 179 9.16 15.42 -0.02
N SER A 180 9.45 14.19 -0.47
CA SER A 180 10.78 13.83 -0.94
C SER A 180 11.01 14.37 -2.36
N PRO A 181 12.02 15.24 -2.57
CA PRO A 181 12.29 15.79 -3.90
C PRO A 181 12.85 14.76 -4.87
N ARG A 182 13.46 13.67 -4.37
CA ARG A 182 13.99 12.58 -5.19
C ARG A 182 13.62 11.22 -4.63
N ILE A 183 12.87 10.46 -5.42
CA ILE A 183 12.51 9.08 -5.16
C ILE A 183 13.07 8.27 -6.33
N TYR A 184 13.93 7.33 -6.02
CA TYR A 184 14.55 6.41 -6.96
C TYR A 184 13.92 5.03 -6.82
N GLY A 185 13.65 4.38 -7.94
CA GLY A 185 13.08 3.04 -7.94
C GLY A 185 12.99 2.50 -9.36
N PHE A 186 12.35 1.36 -9.54
CA PHE A 186 12.36 0.65 -10.81
C PHE A 186 10.97 0.63 -11.43
N ASN A 187 10.87 1.04 -12.71
CA ASN A 187 9.60 0.98 -13.44
C ASN A 187 9.30 -0.41 -14.05
N SER A 188 10.26 -1.34 -13.97
CA SER A 188 10.14 -2.75 -14.35
C SER A 188 11.08 -3.60 -13.47
N ILE A 189 12.05 -4.32 -14.03
CA ILE A 189 12.93 -5.25 -13.30
C ILE A 189 14.08 -4.51 -12.60
N SER A 190 14.25 -4.79 -11.30
CA SER A 190 15.40 -4.36 -10.49
C SER A 190 16.53 -5.40 -10.54
N PRO A 191 17.81 -4.98 -10.54
CA PRO A 191 18.91 -5.89 -10.24
C PRO A 191 18.78 -6.46 -8.82
N LEU A 192 19.43 -7.62 -8.59
CA LEU A 192 19.62 -8.18 -7.25
C LEU A 192 20.61 -7.34 -6.44
N GLY A 193 20.51 -7.38 -5.11
CA GLY A 193 21.39 -6.67 -4.17
C GLY A 193 22.88 -6.73 -4.52
N LYS A 194 23.39 -7.94 -4.75
CA LYS A 194 24.79 -8.19 -5.14
C LYS A 194 25.24 -7.45 -6.41
N TYR A 195 24.31 -6.98 -7.24
CA TYR A 195 24.58 -6.19 -8.43
C TYR A 195 24.24 -4.69 -8.24
N SER A 196 23.19 -4.34 -7.50
CA SER A 196 22.85 -2.94 -7.16
C SER A 196 23.84 -2.31 -6.18
N GLY A 197 24.32 -3.05 -5.17
CA GLY A 197 25.30 -2.55 -4.19
C GLY A 197 26.57 -1.97 -4.85
N PRO A 198 27.23 -2.70 -5.76
CA PRO A 198 28.35 -2.17 -6.54
C PRO A 198 28.01 -0.91 -7.35
N LEU A 199 26.80 -0.81 -7.93
CA LEU A 199 26.36 0.39 -8.65
C LEU A 199 26.19 1.59 -7.71
N VAL A 200 25.58 1.40 -6.54
CA VAL A 200 25.49 2.43 -5.49
C VAL A 200 26.89 2.86 -5.06
N SER A 201 27.80 1.91 -4.84
CA SER A 201 29.20 2.18 -4.47
C SER A 201 29.90 3.03 -5.53
N ASN A 202 29.74 2.71 -6.81
CA ASN A 202 30.32 3.48 -7.92
C ASN A 202 29.76 4.91 -8.00
N TYR A 203 28.46 5.07 -7.78
CA TYR A 203 27.84 6.39 -7.68
C TYR A 203 28.44 7.20 -6.52
N LEU A 204 28.45 6.63 -5.30
CA LEU A 204 28.95 7.33 -4.11
C LEU A 204 30.43 7.66 -4.20
N LYS A 205 31.27 6.78 -4.76
CA LYS A 205 32.70 7.08 -5.00
C LYS A 205 32.91 8.31 -5.88
N LYS A 206 32.04 8.51 -6.88
CA LYS A 206 32.14 9.64 -7.81
C LYS A 206 31.84 10.98 -7.14
N ILE A 207 30.97 10.99 -6.11
CA ILE A 207 30.47 12.21 -5.47
C ILE A 207 30.79 12.29 -3.98
N LYS A 208 31.66 11.41 -3.46
CA LYS A 208 31.84 11.16 -2.03
C LYS A 208 32.03 12.43 -1.19
N ASN A 209 32.89 13.33 -1.66
CA ASN A 209 33.24 14.56 -0.95
C ASN A 209 32.11 15.59 -0.99
N ASP A 210 31.21 15.48 -1.97
CA ASP A 210 30.14 16.43 -2.21
C ASP A 210 28.78 15.91 -1.73
N TYR A 211 28.62 14.60 -1.47
CA TYR A 211 27.32 13.99 -1.20
C TYR A 211 26.59 14.64 -0.02
N PHE A 212 27.30 15.00 1.05
CA PHE A 212 26.72 15.70 2.20
C PHE A 212 26.08 17.04 1.78
N TYR A 213 26.79 17.84 0.98
CA TYR A 213 26.33 19.15 0.51
C TYR A 213 25.29 19.05 -0.61
N ASP A 214 25.44 18.05 -1.49
CA ASP A 214 24.49 17.73 -2.55
C ASP A 214 23.13 17.32 -1.97
N LEU A 215 23.14 16.59 -0.84
CA LEU A 215 21.93 16.23 -0.12
C LEU A 215 21.22 17.46 0.44
N ASP A 216 21.95 18.48 0.91
CA ASP A 216 21.35 19.75 1.35
C ASP A 216 20.75 20.57 0.21
N LYS A 217 21.28 20.40 -1.00
CA LYS A 217 20.76 21.02 -2.23
C LYS A 217 19.79 20.12 -2.99
N ALA A 218 19.38 18.98 -2.41
CA ALA A 218 18.49 18.04 -3.07
C ALA A 218 17.20 18.74 -3.49
N SER A 219 16.92 18.65 -4.78
CA SER A 219 15.76 19.25 -5.45
C SER A 219 15.21 18.26 -6.47
N GLN A 220 14.11 18.63 -7.12
CA GLN A 220 13.48 17.83 -8.18
C GLN A 220 14.39 17.61 -9.39
N ALA A 221 15.51 18.35 -9.48
CA ALA A 221 16.49 18.18 -10.54
C ALA A 221 17.02 16.74 -10.61
N GLN A 222 17.20 16.25 -11.83
CA GLN A 222 17.63 14.89 -12.12
C GLN A 222 19.05 14.63 -11.59
N ASN A 223 19.22 13.57 -10.82
CA ASN A 223 20.52 13.07 -10.37
C ASN A 223 21.22 12.31 -11.51
N LYS A 224 21.85 13.08 -12.40
CA LYS A 224 22.53 12.54 -13.60
C LYS A 224 23.63 11.54 -13.24
N ASN A 225 24.33 11.74 -12.12
CA ASN A 225 25.39 10.84 -11.69
C ASN A 225 24.85 9.44 -11.36
N LEU A 226 23.78 9.36 -10.56
CA LEU A 226 23.15 8.09 -10.22
C LEU A 226 22.59 7.39 -11.47
N LEU A 227 21.82 8.11 -12.29
CA LEU A 227 21.18 7.53 -13.47
C LEU A 227 22.18 7.07 -14.52
N THR A 228 23.35 7.73 -14.62
CA THR A 228 24.42 7.29 -15.53
C THR A 228 24.98 5.93 -15.11
N VAL A 229 25.17 5.71 -13.81
CA VAL A 229 25.67 4.42 -13.29
C VAL A 229 24.64 3.32 -13.47
N PHE A 230 23.35 3.63 -13.35
CA PHE A 230 22.25 2.69 -13.51
C PHE A 230 21.67 2.60 -14.94
N LYS A 231 22.35 3.18 -15.95
CA LYS A 231 21.81 3.34 -17.32
C LYS A 231 21.33 2.06 -18.02
N THR A 232 21.85 0.89 -17.63
CA THR A 232 21.49 -0.42 -18.19
C THR A 232 20.37 -1.11 -17.41
N THR A 233 19.78 -0.43 -16.43
CA THR A 233 18.69 -0.93 -15.60
C THR A 233 17.41 -0.12 -15.86
N SER A 234 16.31 -0.52 -15.23
CA SER A 234 15.05 0.22 -15.32
C SER A 234 14.90 1.28 -14.21
N LEU A 235 16.02 1.77 -13.63
CA LEU A 235 15.98 2.78 -12.56
C LEU A 235 15.45 4.10 -13.13
N VAL A 236 14.48 4.68 -12.41
CA VAL A 236 13.92 6.00 -12.69
C VAL A 236 14.00 6.87 -11.45
N GLN A 237 14.00 8.19 -11.66
CA GLN A 237 13.82 9.18 -10.61
C GLN A 237 12.47 9.85 -10.80
N VAL A 238 11.72 9.99 -9.72
CA VAL A 238 10.49 10.79 -9.64
C VAL A 238 10.54 11.68 -8.40
N GLU A 239 9.62 12.62 -8.31
CA GLU A 239 9.40 13.44 -7.11
C GLU A 239 8.17 12.95 -6.33
N GLY A 240 8.13 13.25 -5.03
CA GLY A 240 6.92 13.14 -4.24
C GLY A 240 5.78 13.97 -4.82
N ILE A 241 4.55 13.48 -4.66
CA ILE A 241 3.36 14.24 -5.04
C ILE A 241 2.38 14.27 -3.90
N ASN A 242 1.66 15.36 -3.88
CA ASN A 242 0.46 15.52 -3.10
C ASN A 242 -0.72 15.34 -4.05
N PHE A 243 -1.19 14.10 -4.22
CA PHE A 243 -2.32 13.84 -5.11
C PHE A 243 -3.55 14.61 -4.64
N SER A 244 -4.08 15.46 -5.53
CA SER A 244 -5.26 16.28 -5.28
C SER A 244 -6.21 16.17 -6.45
N ILE A 245 -7.46 15.79 -6.18
CA ILE A 245 -8.47 15.52 -7.22
C ILE A 245 -8.94 16.79 -7.92
N THR A 246 -8.54 17.96 -7.43
CA THR A 246 -8.49 19.18 -8.25
C THR A 246 -7.51 20.25 -7.78
N ASN A 247 -7.07 20.19 -6.51
CA ASN A 247 -6.94 21.34 -5.59
C ASN A 247 -8.16 22.25 -5.66
N ILE A 248 -8.99 22.30 -4.60
CA ILE A 248 -10.00 23.37 -4.46
C ILE A 248 -9.63 24.13 -3.20
N ASP A 249 -8.67 25.03 -3.38
CA ASP A 249 -8.35 26.15 -2.51
C ASP A 249 -8.24 25.89 -1.00
N GLN A 250 -6.99 25.61 -0.61
CA GLN A 250 -6.32 25.96 0.66
C GLN A 250 -5.83 24.80 1.56
N SER A 251 -4.50 24.84 1.75
CA SER A 251 -3.66 24.41 2.87
C SER A 251 -4.01 23.12 3.65
N ASN A 252 -3.57 21.98 3.09
CA ASN A 252 -2.79 20.91 3.75
C ASN A 252 -3.06 19.60 2.99
N THR A 253 -2.29 19.47 1.92
CA THR A 253 -2.27 18.37 0.97
C THR A 253 -1.95 17.03 1.63
N ASN A 254 -2.95 16.17 1.69
CA ASN A 254 -2.84 14.81 2.18
C ASN A 254 -3.16 13.82 1.05
N SER A 255 -2.44 12.70 0.99
CA SER A 255 -2.73 11.55 0.10
C SER A 255 -4.22 11.16 0.18
N PRO A 256 -4.85 10.62 -0.89
CA PRO A 256 -6.22 10.10 -0.88
C PRO A 256 -6.56 9.24 0.32
N VAL A 257 -5.61 8.37 0.70
CA VAL A 257 -5.75 7.48 1.84
C VAL A 257 -5.93 8.28 3.11
N CYS A 258 -5.09 9.28 3.32
CA CYS A 258 -5.12 10.16 4.48
C CYS A 258 -6.36 11.05 4.51
N PHE A 259 -6.82 11.52 3.35
CA PHE A 259 -8.04 12.32 3.24
C PHE A 259 -9.29 11.53 3.63
N LEU A 260 -9.41 10.28 3.15
CA LEU A 260 -10.56 9.42 3.45
C LEU A 260 -10.50 8.83 4.87
N SER A 261 -9.30 8.42 5.33
CA SER A 261 -9.11 7.75 6.63
C SER A 261 -9.11 8.68 7.83
N SER A 262 -8.82 9.98 7.65
CA SER A 262 -8.74 10.89 8.80
C SER A 262 -10.10 11.04 9.47
N ASN A 263 -10.24 10.50 10.69
CA ASN A 263 -11.28 10.88 11.67
C ASN A 263 -11.08 12.31 12.22
N ASN A 264 -10.13 13.05 11.63
CA ASN A 264 -9.72 14.35 12.10
C ASN A 264 -10.76 15.40 11.68
N LYS A 265 -11.09 16.31 12.60
CA LYS A 265 -12.10 17.38 12.49
C LYS A 265 -11.89 18.34 11.30
N LYS A 266 -10.85 18.15 10.49
CA LYS A 266 -10.47 18.99 9.35
C LYS A 266 -11.33 18.76 8.11
N ASN A 267 -11.84 17.54 7.89
CA ASN A 267 -12.66 17.21 6.71
C ASN A 267 -13.99 16.60 7.16
N SER A 268 -15.10 17.22 6.79
CA SER A 268 -16.43 16.68 7.07
C SER A 268 -16.72 15.47 6.19
N ARG A 269 -17.69 14.64 6.59
CA ARG A 269 -18.20 13.55 5.75
C ARG A 269 -18.73 14.08 4.42
N LEU A 270 -19.39 15.24 4.43
CA LEU A 270 -19.85 15.92 3.22
C LEU A 270 -18.68 16.23 2.26
N ASP A 271 -17.57 16.75 2.77
CA ASP A 271 -16.38 17.05 1.95
C ASP A 271 -15.82 15.78 1.30
N LYS A 272 -15.77 14.68 2.06
CA LYS A 272 -15.32 13.38 1.56
C LYS A 272 -16.24 12.84 0.46
N LEU A 273 -17.56 12.94 0.64
CA LEU A 273 -18.54 12.55 -0.36
C LEU A 273 -18.43 13.40 -1.63
N LEU A 274 -18.31 14.72 -1.51
CA LEU A 274 -18.14 15.62 -2.66
C LEU A 274 -16.84 15.32 -3.43
N TRP A 275 -15.77 14.98 -2.71
CA TRP A 275 -14.52 14.56 -3.31
C TRP A 275 -14.66 13.23 -4.08
N ILE A 276 -15.39 12.25 -3.53
CA ILE A 276 -15.67 10.97 -4.20
C ILE A 276 -16.53 11.20 -5.46
N GLU A 277 -17.57 12.02 -5.36
CA GLU A 277 -18.41 12.38 -6.51
C GLU A 277 -17.55 12.97 -7.63
N LYS A 278 -16.65 13.91 -7.28
CA LYS A 278 -15.75 14.55 -8.24
C LYS A 278 -14.72 13.59 -8.83
N LEU A 279 -14.20 12.64 -8.04
CA LEU A 279 -13.33 11.58 -8.52
C LEU A 279 -14.03 10.77 -9.61
N PHE A 280 -15.28 10.38 -9.35
CA PHE A 280 -16.05 9.53 -10.26
C PHE A 280 -16.46 10.26 -11.53
N SER A 281 -16.85 11.53 -11.45
CA SER A 281 -17.16 12.34 -12.64
C SER A 281 -15.94 12.59 -13.55
N LYS A 282 -14.73 12.43 -13.03
CA LYS A 282 -13.47 12.51 -13.77
C LYS A 282 -12.98 11.18 -14.36
N GLY A 283 -13.73 10.08 -14.17
CA GLY A 283 -13.32 8.75 -14.63
C GLY A 283 -12.15 8.14 -13.84
N LEU A 284 -11.87 8.65 -12.64
CA LEU A 284 -10.78 8.15 -11.79
C LEU A 284 -11.27 7.17 -10.70
N GLY A 285 -12.54 6.77 -10.76
CA GLY A 285 -13.16 5.94 -9.71
C GLY A 285 -12.50 4.59 -9.49
N LEU A 286 -12.01 3.96 -10.56
CA LEU A 286 -11.36 2.65 -10.51
C LEU A 286 -9.99 2.71 -9.81
N GLU A 287 -9.26 3.82 -9.92
CA GLU A 287 -7.93 3.97 -9.33
C GLU A 287 -7.95 3.98 -7.79
N LEU A 288 -9.03 4.50 -7.20
CA LEU A 288 -9.15 4.64 -5.73
C LEU A 288 -10.30 3.80 -5.16
N LEU A 289 -10.85 2.88 -5.96
CA LEU A 289 -12.04 2.09 -5.63
C LEU A 289 -11.98 1.48 -4.23
N MET A 290 -10.84 0.91 -3.84
CA MET A 290 -10.70 0.27 -2.53
C MET A 290 -10.78 1.25 -1.36
N TYR A 291 -10.11 2.41 -1.46
CA TYR A 291 -10.17 3.42 -0.41
C TYR A 291 -11.58 3.99 -0.27
N VAL A 292 -12.27 4.18 -1.40
CA VAL A 292 -13.66 4.62 -1.42
C VAL A 292 -14.58 3.55 -0.83
N THR A 293 -14.34 2.27 -1.14
CA THR A 293 -15.10 1.13 -0.60
C THR A 293 -14.98 1.07 0.92
N ASP A 294 -13.76 1.15 1.45
CA ASP A 294 -13.52 1.14 2.90
C ASP A 294 -14.24 2.32 3.58
N PHE A 295 -14.19 3.52 3.00
CA PHE A 295 -14.91 4.69 3.50
C PHE A 295 -16.43 4.50 3.49
N ILE A 296 -17.02 4.13 2.35
CA ILE A 296 -18.47 3.98 2.20
C ILE A 296 -19.01 2.88 3.13
N ASN A 297 -18.32 1.74 3.22
CA ASN A 297 -18.73 0.63 4.10
C ASN A 297 -18.73 1.02 5.58
N ASN A 298 -17.83 1.92 5.99
CA ASN A 298 -17.80 2.44 7.36
C ASN A 298 -18.91 3.47 7.61
N GLU A 299 -19.17 4.35 6.65
CA GLU A 299 -20.16 5.43 6.81
C GLU A 299 -21.62 4.96 6.72
N ILE A 300 -21.93 3.94 5.91
CA ILE A 300 -23.29 3.40 5.78
C ILE A 300 -23.78 2.78 7.11
N LYS A 301 -22.86 2.31 7.96
CA LYS A 301 -23.19 1.77 9.29
C LYS A 301 -23.61 2.87 10.29
N GLN A 302 -23.36 4.14 9.98
CA GLN A 302 -23.67 5.27 10.86
C GLN A 302 -25.15 5.69 10.74
N LYS A 303 -25.81 5.95 11.88
CA LYS A 303 -27.27 6.05 11.96
C LYS A 303 -27.91 7.32 11.37
N ARG A 304 -27.15 8.39 11.08
CA ARG A 304 -27.74 9.67 10.62
C ARG A 304 -26.87 10.38 9.58
N TRP A 305 -27.47 10.67 8.43
CA TRP A 305 -26.92 11.47 7.35
C TRP A 305 -27.72 12.77 7.24
N SER A 306 -27.07 13.89 6.97
CA SER A 306 -27.73 15.14 6.65
C SER A 306 -28.45 15.03 5.29
N LYS A 307 -29.34 15.98 5.01
CA LYS A 307 -30.03 16.05 3.72
C LYS A 307 -29.02 16.23 2.58
N GLU A 308 -28.04 17.11 2.76
CA GLU A 308 -26.98 17.41 1.80
C GLU A 308 -26.10 16.18 1.53
N GLU A 309 -25.67 15.49 2.59
CA GLU A 309 -24.87 14.27 2.47
C GLU A 309 -25.63 13.17 1.72
N THR A 310 -26.92 13.03 2.00
CA THR A 310 -27.79 12.08 1.30
C THR A 310 -27.91 12.44 -0.19
N GLN A 311 -28.06 13.72 -0.53
CA GLN A 311 -28.12 14.15 -1.94
C GLN A 311 -26.82 13.85 -2.70
N VAL A 312 -25.65 14.12 -2.10
CA VAL A 312 -24.36 13.80 -2.72
C VAL A 312 -24.20 12.29 -2.89
N PHE A 313 -24.54 11.51 -1.87
CA PHE A 313 -24.48 10.06 -1.94
C PHE A 313 -25.39 9.45 -2.99
N LEU A 314 -26.60 9.99 -3.17
CA LEU A 314 -27.47 9.55 -4.25
C LEU A 314 -26.85 9.80 -5.63
N ARG A 315 -26.14 10.91 -5.84
CA ARG A 315 -25.44 11.15 -7.12
C ARG A 315 -24.27 10.18 -7.35
N ILE A 316 -23.55 9.81 -6.28
CA ILE A 316 -22.55 8.73 -6.33
C ILE A 316 -23.23 7.40 -6.67
N LYS A 317 -24.32 7.07 -5.98
CA LYS A 317 -25.10 5.85 -6.17
C LYS A 317 -25.77 5.76 -7.55
N TYR A 318 -26.06 6.86 -8.22
CA TYR A 318 -26.65 6.82 -9.57
C TYR A 318 -25.63 7.09 -10.68
N ASN A 319 -24.33 6.90 -10.39
CA ASN A 319 -23.29 6.96 -11.41
C ASN A 319 -23.29 5.69 -12.28
N GLU A 320 -24.11 5.70 -13.35
CA GLU A 320 -24.24 4.55 -14.26
C GLU A 320 -22.95 4.24 -15.03
N VAL A 321 -22.12 5.24 -15.34
CA VAL A 321 -20.85 5.02 -16.06
C VAL A 321 -19.91 4.13 -15.24
N LEU A 322 -19.67 4.48 -13.97
CA LEU A 322 -18.83 3.67 -13.09
C LEU A 322 -19.42 2.27 -12.85
N LYS A 323 -20.76 2.20 -12.73
CA LYS A 323 -21.46 0.91 -12.58
C LYS A 323 -21.26 -0.01 -13.78
N GLU A 324 -21.37 0.51 -15.00
CA GLU A 324 -21.09 -0.25 -16.23
C GLU A 324 -19.63 -0.69 -16.32
N GLU A 325 -18.68 0.19 -16.00
CA GLU A 325 -17.25 -0.16 -15.96
C GLU A 325 -16.96 -1.30 -14.99
N LEU A 326 -17.53 -1.26 -13.78
CA LEU A 326 -17.38 -2.31 -12.79
C LEU A 326 -18.07 -3.62 -13.22
N LEU A 327 -19.24 -3.56 -13.84
CA LEU A 327 -19.91 -4.73 -14.41
C LEU A 327 -19.06 -5.40 -15.49
N ASN A 328 -18.41 -4.61 -16.36
CA ASN A 328 -17.50 -5.13 -17.39
C ASN A 328 -16.31 -5.86 -16.76
N LEU A 329 -15.71 -5.30 -15.70
CA LEU A 329 -14.63 -5.98 -14.96
C LEU A 329 -15.11 -7.25 -14.26
N LEU A 330 -16.30 -7.26 -13.67
CA LEU A 330 -16.89 -8.45 -13.06
C LEU A 330 -17.11 -9.58 -14.07
N ASN A 331 -17.54 -9.24 -15.29
CA ASN A 331 -17.84 -10.19 -16.35
C ASN A 331 -16.59 -10.63 -17.14
N SER A 332 -15.42 -10.04 -16.89
CA SER A 332 -14.15 -10.44 -17.52
C SER A 332 -13.80 -11.91 -17.25
N LYS A 333 -13.23 -12.61 -18.23
CA LYS A 333 -12.76 -14.00 -18.05
C LYS A 333 -11.34 -14.09 -17.49
N ALA A 334 -10.70 -12.96 -17.19
CA ALA A 334 -9.35 -12.94 -16.65
C ALA A 334 -9.30 -13.54 -15.23
N LEU A 335 -8.64 -14.69 -15.10
CA LEU A 335 -8.47 -15.37 -13.81
C LEU A 335 -7.70 -14.51 -12.80
N TRP A 336 -6.76 -13.69 -13.26
CA TRP A 336 -5.99 -12.79 -12.40
C TRP A 336 -6.82 -11.63 -11.81
N LEU A 337 -8.08 -11.45 -12.23
CA LEU A 337 -9.00 -10.48 -11.63
C LEU A 337 -9.91 -11.07 -10.53
N GLU A 338 -9.97 -12.39 -10.35
CA GLU A 338 -10.99 -13.02 -9.49
C GLU A 338 -11.05 -12.46 -8.08
N ARG A 339 -9.90 -12.31 -7.39
CA ARG A 339 -9.88 -11.67 -6.07
C ARG A 339 -10.38 -10.23 -6.09
N SER A 340 -10.02 -9.44 -7.11
CA SER A 340 -10.47 -8.05 -7.24
C SER A 340 -11.95 -7.94 -7.60
N LYS A 341 -12.54 -8.95 -8.26
CA LYS A 341 -13.99 -9.00 -8.47
C LYS A 341 -14.76 -9.04 -7.15
N LEU A 342 -14.21 -9.66 -6.12
CA LEU A 342 -14.81 -9.64 -4.79
C LEU A 342 -14.78 -8.22 -4.20
N ASP A 343 -13.69 -7.47 -4.34
CA ASP A 343 -13.63 -6.07 -3.92
C ASP A 343 -14.68 -5.22 -4.66
N ILE A 344 -14.84 -5.45 -5.96
CA ILE A 344 -15.88 -4.80 -6.77
C ILE A 344 -17.28 -5.15 -6.25
N LEU A 345 -17.57 -6.42 -5.98
CA LEU A 345 -18.87 -6.84 -5.42
C LEU A 345 -19.14 -6.20 -4.06
N SER A 346 -18.12 -6.05 -3.21
CA SER A 346 -18.23 -5.31 -1.94
C SER A 346 -18.74 -3.89 -2.16
N PHE A 347 -18.10 -3.19 -3.09
CA PHE A 347 -18.43 -1.82 -3.42
C PHE A 347 -19.84 -1.69 -4.02
N MET A 348 -20.16 -2.57 -4.97
CA MET A 348 -21.48 -2.58 -5.63
C MET A 348 -22.60 -2.91 -4.63
N LYS A 349 -22.34 -3.78 -3.65
CA LYS A 349 -23.26 -4.05 -2.52
C LYS A 349 -23.45 -2.80 -1.67
N ALA A 350 -22.38 -2.10 -1.33
CA ALA A 350 -22.42 -0.88 -0.53
C ALA A 350 -23.29 0.21 -1.21
N LEU A 351 -23.20 0.33 -2.53
CA LEU A 351 -24.04 1.25 -3.31
C LEU A 351 -25.42 0.69 -3.67
N GLN A 352 -25.73 -0.56 -3.32
CA GLN A 352 -26.98 -1.24 -3.67
C GLN A 352 -27.23 -1.27 -5.19
N TRP A 353 -26.17 -1.47 -5.98
CA TRP A 353 -26.26 -1.63 -7.44
C TRP A 353 -26.71 -3.02 -7.87
N LEU A 354 -26.58 -3.98 -6.97
CA LEU A 354 -26.99 -5.36 -7.14
C LEU A 354 -27.81 -5.78 -5.92
N THR A 355 -28.81 -6.61 -6.15
CA THR A 355 -29.56 -7.28 -5.08
C THR A 355 -28.66 -8.28 -4.35
N LEU A 356 -29.01 -8.65 -3.11
CA LEU A 356 -28.26 -9.65 -2.36
C LEU A 356 -28.15 -10.99 -3.11
N LYS A 357 -29.24 -11.40 -3.79
CA LYS A 357 -29.27 -12.63 -4.61
C LYS A 357 -28.31 -12.56 -5.79
N GLU A 358 -28.22 -11.41 -6.48
CA GLU A 358 -27.27 -11.22 -7.58
C GLU A 358 -25.82 -11.23 -7.09
N ILE A 359 -25.56 -10.63 -5.92
CA ILE A 359 -24.23 -10.69 -5.32
C ILE A 359 -23.87 -12.13 -4.96
N ASP A 360 -24.74 -12.85 -4.24
CA ASP A 360 -24.49 -14.24 -3.82
C ASP A 360 -24.24 -15.13 -5.05
N PHE A 361 -25.06 -15.01 -6.10
CA PHE A 361 -24.84 -15.74 -7.36
C PHE A 361 -23.45 -15.47 -7.96
N LYS A 362 -23.01 -14.20 -7.99
CA LYS A 362 -21.68 -13.83 -8.52
C LYS A 362 -20.55 -14.32 -7.61
N VAL A 363 -20.71 -14.22 -6.28
CA VAL A 363 -19.73 -14.77 -5.32
C VAL A 363 -19.60 -16.27 -5.51
N TYR A 364 -20.70 -17.01 -5.59
CA TYR A 364 -20.69 -18.46 -5.77
C TYR A 364 -20.02 -18.86 -7.08
N SER A 365 -20.23 -18.09 -8.15
CA SER A 365 -19.55 -18.31 -9.43
C SER A 365 -18.04 -18.06 -9.36
N ILE A 366 -17.59 -16.96 -8.74
CA ILE A 366 -16.16 -16.61 -8.62
C ILE A 366 -15.41 -17.63 -7.75
N LEU A 367 -16.06 -18.07 -6.67
CA LEU A 367 -15.52 -18.99 -5.68
C LEU A 367 -15.77 -20.47 -6.01
N ASN A 368 -16.42 -20.76 -7.15
CA ASN A 368 -16.81 -22.10 -7.57
C ASN A 368 -17.66 -22.87 -6.53
N LEU A 369 -18.43 -22.16 -5.69
CA LEU A 369 -19.21 -22.78 -4.60
C LEU A 369 -20.39 -23.61 -5.10
N ASN A 370 -20.86 -23.38 -6.33
CA ASN A 370 -21.96 -24.17 -6.93
C ASN A 370 -21.51 -25.52 -7.49
N ASN A 371 -20.21 -25.83 -7.47
CA ASN A 371 -19.68 -27.09 -7.99
C ASN A 371 -19.84 -28.22 -6.96
N THR A 372 -20.54 -29.29 -7.34
CA THR A 372 -20.69 -30.49 -6.49
C THR A 372 -19.36 -31.26 -6.35
N ASN A 373 -18.50 -31.19 -7.36
CA ASN A 373 -17.14 -31.74 -7.34
C ASN A 373 -16.12 -30.74 -6.78
N PHE A 374 -16.41 -30.18 -5.60
CA PHE A 374 -15.56 -29.19 -4.95
C PHE A 374 -14.24 -29.82 -4.49
N THR A 375 -13.10 -29.26 -4.90
CA THR A 375 -11.78 -29.85 -4.69
C THR A 375 -11.03 -29.22 -3.50
N LYS A 376 -9.92 -29.85 -3.10
CA LYS A 376 -8.97 -29.26 -2.16
C LYS A 376 -8.42 -27.91 -2.67
N GLU A 377 -8.18 -27.79 -3.97
CA GLU A 377 -7.67 -26.57 -4.59
C GLU A 377 -8.69 -25.44 -4.52
N ASP A 378 -9.97 -25.73 -4.80
CA ASP A 378 -11.07 -24.77 -4.62
C ASP A 378 -11.12 -24.25 -3.17
N SER A 379 -10.98 -25.15 -2.20
CA SER A 379 -10.98 -24.80 -0.77
C SER A 379 -9.81 -23.88 -0.40
N LEU A 380 -8.59 -24.22 -0.84
CA LEU A 380 -7.41 -23.39 -0.61
C LEU A 380 -7.54 -22.02 -1.30
N LYS A 381 -8.10 -21.97 -2.51
CA LYS A 381 -8.41 -20.72 -3.21
C LYS A 381 -9.34 -19.84 -2.37
N VAL A 382 -10.47 -20.37 -1.93
CA VAL A 382 -11.45 -19.64 -1.10
C VAL A 382 -10.80 -19.13 0.19
N CYS A 383 -10.10 -20.01 0.91
CA CYS A 383 -9.44 -19.65 2.17
C CYS A 383 -8.30 -18.64 1.99
N SER A 384 -7.70 -18.55 0.80
CA SER A 384 -6.65 -17.55 0.54
C SER A 384 -7.18 -16.12 0.43
N TYR A 385 -8.48 -15.93 0.17
CA TYR A 385 -9.01 -14.63 -0.22
C TYR A 385 -9.12 -13.60 0.92
N ASP A 386 -8.92 -13.98 2.19
CA ASP A 386 -9.02 -13.09 3.36
C ASP A 386 -10.17 -12.08 3.19
N TYR A 387 -11.33 -12.61 2.83
CA TYR A 387 -12.47 -11.83 2.36
C TYR A 387 -13.70 -12.27 3.14
N GLN A 388 -14.13 -11.41 4.06
CA GLN A 388 -15.31 -11.61 4.87
C GLN A 388 -16.54 -11.10 4.12
N PHE A 389 -17.06 -11.92 3.22
CA PHE A 389 -18.40 -11.72 2.69
C PHE A 389 -19.35 -12.64 3.43
N SER A 390 -20.26 -12.06 4.21
CA SER A 390 -21.38 -12.83 4.76
C SER A 390 -22.25 -13.30 3.58
N ILE A 391 -22.04 -14.55 3.15
CA ILE A 391 -22.96 -15.26 2.26
C ILE A 391 -24.32 -15.28 2.95
N THR A 392 -25.36 -14.79 2.28
CA THR A 392 -26.63 -14.54 2.97
C THR A 392 -27.49 -15.79 3.09
N SER A 393 -27.19 -16.84 2.33
CA SER A 393 -27.93 -18.10 2.37
C SER A 393 -27.01 -19.33 2.28
N VAL A 394 -26.54 -19.79 3.44
CA VAL A 394 -25.89 -21.11 3.58
C VAL A 394 -26.82 -22.29 3.24
N TYR A 395 -28.12 -22.03 3.16
CA TYR A 395 -29.15 -23.02 2.81
C TYR A 395 -29.30 -23.21 1.30
N ASP A 396 -28.62 -22.42 0.47
CA ASP A 396 -28.67 -22.57 -0.99
C ASP A 396 -27.90 -23.81 -1.48
N PHE A 397 -27.05 -24.40 -0.63
CA PHE A 397 -26.20 -25.52 -0.99
C PHE A 397 -26.86 -26.88 -0.72
N THR A 398 -26.62 -27.83 -1.61
CA THR A 398 -27.14 -29.20 -1.52
C THR A 398 -26.48 -29.98 -0.38
N ASN A 399 -27.16 -31.02 0.11
CA ASN A 399 -26.60 -31.94 1.10
C ASN A 399 -25.32 -32.63 0.59
N GLU A 400 -25.18 -32.84 -0.71
CA GLU A 400 -23.97 -33.40 -1.32
C GLU A 400 -22.77 -32.47 -1.15
N GLN A 401 -22.94 -31.17 -1.40
CA GLN A 401 -21.90 -30.18 -1.16
C GLN A 401 -21.50 -30.13 0.32
N TRP A 402 -22.46 -30.16 1.24
CA TRP A 402 -22.17 -30.19 2.68
C TRP A 402 -21.45 -31.46 3.15
N ARG A 403 -21.61 -32.60 2.45
CA ARG A 403 -20.82 -33.81 2.74
C ARG A 403 -19.36 -33.70 2.29
N ASN A 404 -19.05 -32.79 1.38
CA ASN A 404 -17.69 -32.58 0.90
C ASN A 404 -16.84 -31.85 1.96
N PRO A 405 -15.76 -32.46 2.49
CA PRO A 405 -14.95 -31.85 3.55
C PRO A 405 -14.23 -30.58 3.10
N TYR A 406 -13.86 -30.48 1.82
CA TYR A 406 -13.20 -29.29 1.26
C TYR A 406 -14.18 -28.13 1.12
N PHE A 407 -15.43 -28.42 0.75
CA PHE A 407 -16.50 -27.42 0.70
C PHE A 407 -16.76 -26.86 2.10
N ARG A 408 -16.94 -27.72 3.11
CA ARG A 408 -17.12 -27.30 4.51
C ARG A 408 -15.98 -26.39 4.98
N ASN A 409 -14.73 -26.78 4.73
CA ASN A 409 -13.57 -25.96 5.06
C ASN A 409 -13.59 -24.60 4.34
N ALA A 410 -14.00 -24.56 3.08
CA ALA A 410 -14.12 -23.31 2.32
C ALA A 410 -15.18 -22.38 2.91
N ILE A 411 -16.35 -22.92 3.28
CA ILE A 411 -17.42 -22.14 3.92
C ILE A 411 -16.96 -21.58 5.26
N MET A 412 -16.24 -22.36 6.08
CA MET A 412 -15.67 -21.88 7.34
C MET A 412 -14.73 -20.68 7.15
N CYS A 413 -13.97 -20.65 6.04
CA CYS A 413 -13.10 -19.52 5.72
C CYS A 413 -13.86 -18.25 5.29
N LEU A 414 -15.11 -18.36 4.81
CA LEU A 414 -15.93 -17.22 4.38
C LEU A 414 -16.75 -16.60 5.50
N THR A 415 -16.98 -17.35 6.59
CA THR A 415 -17.92 -16.96 7.64
C THR A 415 -17.19 -16.58 8.91
N PRO A 416 -17.47 -15.41 9.51
CA PRO A 416 -16.93 -15.07 10.81
C PRO A 416 -17.41 -16.09 11.86
N SER A 417 -16.62 -16.29 12.91
CA SER A 417 -16.83 -17.34 13.91
C SER A 417 -18.17 -17.23 14.65
N ASP A 418 -18.81 -16.06 14.62
CA ASP A 418 -20.11 -15.77 15.24
C ASP A 418 -21.33 -16.04 14.32
N HIS A 419 -21.12 -16.53 13.09
CA HIS A 419 -22.21 -16.77 12.16
C HIS A 419 -22.94 -18.10 12.42
N TYR A 420 -23.85 -18.07 13.39
CA TYR A 420 -24.65 -19.21 13.90
C TYR A 420 -25.27 -20.15 12.85
N PRO A 421 -25.83 -19.67 11.71
CA PRO A 421 -26.46 -20.56 10.72
C PRO A 421 -25.50 -21.58 10.08
N VAL A 422 -24.22 -21.22 9.92
CA VAL A 422 -23.20 -22.09 9.33
C VAL A 422 -22.89 -23.25 10.27
N TRP A 423 -22.67 -22.93 11.55
CA TRP A 423 -22.33 -23.91 12.57
C TRP A 423 -23.47 -24.91 12.81
N ASN A 424 -24.73 -24.46 12.76
CA ASN A 424 -25.87 -25.37 12.82
C ASN A 424 -25.88 -26.35 11.64
N LYS A 425 -25.62 -25.88 10.41
CA LYS A 425 -25.57 -26.77 9.24
C LYS A 425 -24.40 -27.76 9.29
N LEU A 426 -23.24 -27.33 9.81
CA LEU A 426 -22.11 -28.22 10.05
C LEU A 426 -22.49 -29.34 11.05
N ASN A 427 -23.09 -28.97 12.17
CA ASN A 427 -23.54 -29.92 13.20
C ASN A 427 -24.66 -30.87 12.68
N GLU A 428 -25.58 -30.37 11.87
CA GLU A 428 -26.60 -31.18 11.19
C GLU A 428 -25.97 -32.15 10.19
N SER A 429 -24.88 -31.78 9.52
CA SER A 429 -24.21 -32.67 8.56
C SER A 429 -23.45 -33.82 9.24
N ASP A 430 -22.91 -33.58 10.43
CA ASP A 430 -22.18 -34.59 11.21
C ASP A 430 -23.11 -35.60 11.90
N SER A 431 -24.36 -35.22 12.20
CA SER A 431 -25.36 -36.13 12.77
C SER A 431 -25.89 -37.17 11.78
N PHE A 432 -25.60 -37.05 10.47
CA PHE A 432 -25.88 -38.09 9.47
C PHE A 432 -24.81 -39.19 9.41
N PHE A 433 -23.71 -39.05 10.17
CA PHE A 433 -22.62 -40.03 10.23
C PHE A 433 -22.53 -40.80 11.55
N ASN A 434 -23.43 -40.49 12.51
CA ASN A 434 -23.78 -41.36 13.64
C ASN A 434 -25.09 -42.08 13.33
#